data_AF-A0A3M1ANR2-F1
#
_entry.id   AF-A0A3M1ANR2-F1
#
_cell.length_a   1.000
_cell.length_b   1.000
_cell.length_c   1.000
_cell.angle_alpha   90.00
_cell.angle_beta   90.00
_cell.angle_gamma   90.00
#
_symmetry.space_group_name_H-M   'P 1'
#
loop_
_entity.id
_entity.type
_entity.pdbx_description
1 polymer ?
#
loop_
_entity_poly.entity_id
_entity_poly.type
_entity_poly.pdbx_seq_one_letter_code
_entity_poly.pdbx_strand_id
1 'polypeptide(L)'
;VPALSALRIQSASLGSFDFRNGADGLFGLPDSVLEGTALHSSAFGGLLLQKGNPRSVDILPIFYTGAPNIPPYQLATGKNGNPLAAGKPFIHNFLPTLGDMLRLNMAVPPTPRDDPDFSSLGLVQAAVLGLTDTRFNQNADLQFIPNMDGFPNGRRLQDDVTRIELQAVSGVVLAAIGLWYDDYDPATSPSPVTEQLLNVLTYSAGPEKNDVPLKSVFPYVALPHRGYDYIKQINVVTSISNRGDYGLGIGAPKTLKLHPNYPNPFNPVTRIEYEVFKAGHVTLEIFDTVGRRVATLVDGPQEAGVHVVSWRPQGRATGVYFARVTAGRETQTIKLTLLK
;
A
#
# COMPACT_ATOMS: atom_id res chain seq x y z
N VAL A 1 2.98 -9.16 -11.52
CA VAL A 1 3.05 -7.77 -12.04
C VAL A 1 4.52 -7.43 -12.21
N PRO A 2 5.02 -7.06 -13.41
CA PRO A 2 6.45 -6.82 -13.64
C PRO A 2 7.07 -5.82 -12.66
N ALA A 3 6.33 -4.76 -12.29
CA ALA A 3 6.79 -3.77 -11.32
C ALA A 3 6.99 -4.30 -9.88
N LEU A 4 6.53 -5.52 -9.58
CA LEU A 4 6.69 -6.16 -8.27
C LEU A 4 7.63 -7.38 -8.35
N SER A 5 8.37 -7.58 -9.45
CA SER A 5 9.17 -8.79 -9.65
C SER A 5 10.34 -8.94 -8.66
N ALA A 6 10.82 -7.82 -8.10
CA ALA A 6 11.84 -7.80 -7.06
C ALA A 6 11.30 -8.22 -5.68
N LEU A 7 9.97 -8.17 -5.50
CA LEU A 7 9.29 -8.53 -4.25
C LEU A 7 8.93 -10.01 -4.28
N ARG A 8 9.40 -10.75 -3.28
CA ARG A 8 9.18 -12.20 -3.19
C ARG A 8 8.73 -12.58 -1.81
N ILE A 9 7.63 -13.32 -1.72
CA ILE A 9 7.17 -13.92 -0.47
C ILE A 9 7.94 -15.22 -0.25
N GLN A 10 8.50 -15.38 0.95
CA GLN A 10 9.22 -16.58 1.36
C GLN A 10 8.31 -17.81 1.29
N SER A 11 8.71 -18.80 0.51
CA SER A 11 7.96 -20.03 0.27
C SER A 11 8.62 -21.27 0.90
N ALA A 12 9.87 -21.14 1.32
CA ALA A 12 10.67 -22.19 1.92
C ALA A 12 11.70 -21.61 2.90
N SER A 13 11.27 -20.72 3.79
CA SER A 13 12.17 -20.17 4.81
C SER A 13 12.69 -21.30 5.70
N LEU A 14 14.00 -21.30 5.95
CA LEU A 14 14.73 -22.40 6.62
C LEU A 14 14.41 -23.78 6.00
N GLY A 15 14.16 -23.82 4.69
CA GLY A 15 13.93 -25.02 3.90
C GLY A 15 12.55 -25.68 4.07
N SER A 16 11.70 -25.23 4.99
CA SER A 16 10.44 -25.94 5.31
C SER A 16 9.24 -25.08 5.66
N PHE A 17 9.42 -23.78 5.94
CA PHE A 17 8.32 -22.91 6.35
C PHE A 17 7.84 -22.03 5.18
N ASP A 18 6.59 -22.25 4.78
CA ASP A 18 5.93 -21.54 3.68
C ASP A 18 5.07 -20.40 4.23
N PHE A 19 5.40 -19.16 3.84
CA PHE A 19 4.69 -17.96 4.27
C PHE A 19 3.74 -17.39 3.20
N ARG A 20 3.52 -18.11 2.09
CA ARG A 20 2.54 -17.72 1.07
C ARG A 20 1.12 -17.77 1.61
N ASN A 21 0.24 -16.95 1.05
CA ASN A 21 -1.14 -16.85 1.50
C ASN A 21 -1.83 -18.23 1.57
N GLY A 22 -2.44 -18.55 2.71
CA GLY A 22 -3.13 -19.83 2.96
C GLY A 22 -2.22 -20.99 3.41
N ALA A 23 -0.90 -20.82 3.45
CA ALA A 23 0.01 -21.80 4.04
C ALA A 23 -0.02 -21.75 5.58
N ASP A 24 0.61 -22.74 6.22
CA ASP A 24 0.63 -22.85 7.69
C ASP A 24 1.77 -22.05 8.36
N GLY A 25 2.77 -21.56 7.61
CA GLY A 25 3.90 -20.83 8.18
C GLY A 25 4.58 -21.63 9.28
N LEU A 26 4.66 -21.06 10.49
CA LEU A 26 5.23 -21.71 11.68
C LEU A 26 4.24 -22.60 12.45
N PHE A 27 2.96 -22.66 12.07
CA PHE A 27 1.90 -23.31 12.87
C PHE A 27 2.18 -24.80 13.15
N GLY A 28 2.91 -25.47 12.26
CA GLY A 28 3.28 -26.89 12.44
C GLY A 28 4.31 -27.15 13.55
N LEU A 29 4.89 -26.11 14.16
CA LEU A 29 5.85 -26.28 15.25
C LEU A 29 5.15 -26.79 16.52
N PRO A 30 5.69 -27.82 17.20
CA PRO A 30 5.12 -28.30 18.44
C PRO A 30 5.35 -27.30 19.58
N ASP A 31 4.39 -27.17 20.50
CA ASP A 31 4.47 -26.28 21.67
C ASP A 31 5.76 -26.46 22.47
N SER A 32 6.27 -27.69 22.59
CA SER A 32 7.53 -27.98 23.30
C SER A 32 8.75 -27.23 22.74
N VAL A 33 8.74 -26.87 21.45
CA VAL A 33 9.80 -26.08 20.80
C VAL A 33 9.54 -24.57 20.92
N LEU A 34 8.30 -24.18 21.21
CA LEU A 34 7.86 -22.80 21.35
C LEU A 34 7.91 -22.31 22.81
N GLU A 35 8.32 -23.14 23.75
CA GLU A 35 8.46 -22.79 25.16
C GLU A 35 9.29 -21.51 25.37
N GLY A 36 8.77 -20.59 26.18
CA GLY A 36 9.39 -19.28 26.43
C GLY A 36 9.26 -18.27 25.27
N THR A 37 8.57 -18.61 24.19
CA THR A 37 8.31 -17.70 23.06
C THR A 37 6.89 -17.10 23.11
N ALA A 38 6.70 -15.99 22.42
CA ALA A 38 5.43 -15.35 22.13
C ALA A 38 4.49 -16.22 21.28
N LEU A 39 5.01 -17.25 20.61
CA LEU A 39 4.25 -18.12 19.72
C LEU A 39 3.65 -19.33 20.45
N HIS A 40 4.03 -19.57 21.71
CA HIS A 40 3.48 -20.67 22.50
C HIS A 40 1.96 -20.53 22.68
N SER A 41 1.24 -21.66 22.65
CA SER A 41 -0.23 -21.67 22.74
C SER A 41 -0.78 -20.98 24.00
N SER A 42 -0.08 -21.09 25.12
CA SER A 42 -0.46 -20.45 26.40
C SER A 42 -0.06 -18.97 26.54
N ALA A 43 0.75 -18.41 25.63
CA ALA A 43 1.26 -17.05 25.78
C ALA A 43 0.17 -15.99 25.53
N PHE A 44 -0.15 -15.71 24.27
CA PHE A 44 -1.16 -14.72 23.87
C PHE A 44 -2.41 -15.39 23.30
N GLY A 45 -2.79 -16.54 23.87
CA GLY A 45 -3.94 -17.32 23.43
C GLY A 45 -3.85 -17.78 21.96
N GLY A 46 -2.64 -18.09 21.48
CA GLY A 46 -2.40 -18.48 20.09
C GLY A 46 -2.59 -17.35 19.06
N LEU A 47 -2.78 -16.10 19.49
CA LEU A 47 -3.04 -14.97 18.59
C LEU A 47 -1.96 -14.80 17.52
N LEU A 48 -0.69 -15.02 17.87
CA LEU A 48 0.45 -14.80 16.98
C LEU A 48 0.82 -16.04 16.16
N LEU A 49 0.22 -17.20 16.44
CA LEU A 49 0.47 -18.45 15.72
C LEU A 49 -0.85 -19.12 15.32
N GLN A 50 -1.29 -18.87 14.09
CA GLN A 50 -2.61 -19.28 13.60
C GLN A 50 -2.50 -20.21 12.39
N LYS A 51 -3.27 -21.30 12.40
CA LYS A 51 -3.35 -22.23 11.27
C LYS A 51 -3.86 -21.54 10.00
N GLY A 52 -3.29 -21.85 8.84
CA GLY A 52 -3.67 -21.26 7.55
C GLY A 52 -3.45 -19.74 7.45
N ASN A 53 -2.82 -19.13 8.46
CA ASN A 53 -2.58 -17.69 8.56
C ASN A 53 -1.08 -17.47 8.81
N PRO A 54 -0.23 -17.70 7.79
CA PRO A 54 1.21 -17.75 7.98
C PRO A 54 1.78 -16.40 8.42
N ARG A 55 1.07 -15.32 8.09
CA ARG A 55 1.45 -13.94 8.41
C ARG A 55 0.95 -13.46 9.78
N SER A 56 0.39 -14.37 10.59
CA SER A 56 0.09 -14.10 12.00
C SER A 56 1.36 -13.86 12.81
N VAL A 57 2.50 -14.38 12.35
CA VAL A 57 3.77 -14.30 13.09
C VAL A 57 4.53 -13.01 12.80
N ASP A 58 4.24 -12.26 11.74
CA ASP A 58 5.01 -11.08 11.34
C ASP A 58 4.14 -9.87 10.98
N ILE A 59 3.18 -10.01 10.05
CA ILE A 59 2.31 -8.91 9.60
C ILE A 59 1.29 -8.54 10.68
N LEU A 60 0.66 -9.53 11.31
CA LEU A 60 -0.27 -9.27 12.41
C LEU A 60 0.39 -8.48 13.56
N PRO A 61 1.54 -8.89 14.10
CA PRO A 61 2.20 -8.14 15.15
C PRO A 61 2.70 -6.78 14.69
N ILE A 62 3.36 -6.68 13.53
CA ILE A 62 3.91 -5.39 13.11
C ILE A 62 2.80 -4.38 12.75
N PHE A 63 1.66 -4.79 12.19
CA PHE A 63 0.62 -3.84 11.75
C PHE A 63 -0.59 -3.70 12.69
N TYR A 64 -0.92 -4.72 13.49
CA TYR A 64 -2.19 -4.74 14.22
C TYR A 64 -2.04 -4.83 15.73
N THR A 65 -1.15 -5.67 16.27
CA THR A 65 -1.07 -5.87 17.73
C THR A 65 0.12 -5.16 18.37
N GLY A 66 1.10 -4.70 17.58
CA GLY A 66 2.46 -4.48 18.08
C GLY A 66 3.22 -5.81 18.19
N ALA A 67 4.53 -5.75 18.41
CA ALA A 67 5.35 -6.93 18.64
C ALA A 67 5.87 -6.95 20.09
N PRO A 68 5.76 -8.10 20.79
CA PRO A 68 6.28 -8.23 22.14
C PRO A 68 7.81 -8.29 22.09
N ASN A 69 8.49 -7.77 23.10
CA ASN A 69 9.95 -7.80 23.12
C ASN A 69 10.48 -9.09 23.77
N ILE A 70 9.97 -10.22 23.28
CA ILE A 70 10.33 -11.58 23.70
C ILE A 70 10.52 -12.45 22.45
N PRO A 71 11.19 -13.61 22.54
CA PRO A 71 11.37 -14.47 21.37
C PRO A 71 10.04 -14.83 20.68
N PRO A 72 9.96 -14.89 19.34
CA PRO A 72 11.04 -14.66 18.38
C PRO A 72 11.15 -13.19 17.93
N TYR A 73 10.43 -12.24 18.51
CA TYR A 73 10.28 -10.87 17.97
C TYR A 73 11.48 -9.93 18.17
N GLN A 74 12.54 -10.43 18.80
CA GLN A 74 13.84 -9.77 18.87
C GLN A 74 14.59 -9.93 17.53
N LEU A 75 15.48 -8.99 17.21
CA LEU A 75 16.26 -9.06 15.96
C LEU A 75 17.17 -10.29 15.96
N ALA A 76 17.54 -10.76 14.77
CA ALA A 76 18.38 -11.94 14.59
C ALA A 76 19.78 -11.81 15.23
N THR A 77 20.27 -10.59 15.45
CA THR A 77 21.51 -10.33 16.18
C THR A 77 21.46 -10.96 17.57
N GLY A 78 22.41 -11.85 17.87
CA GLY A 78 22.47 -12.59 19.15
C GLY A 78 21.76 -13.94 19.16
N LYS A 79 20.96 -14.26 18.13
CA LYS A 79 20.21 -15.52 18.07
C LYS A 79 21.01 -16.76 17.66
N ASN A 80 22.25 -16.57 17.19
CA ASN A 80 23.15 -17.64 16.74
C ASN A 80 22.49 -18.63 15.75
N GLY A 81 21.69 -18.10 14.82
CA GLY A 81 21.01 -18.90 13.80
C GLY A 81 19.70 -19.56 14.23
N ASN A 82 19.28 -19.45 15.50
CA ASN A 82 17.99 -19.96 15.96
C ASN A 82 16.94 -18.83 16.05
N PRO A 83 15.95 -18.75 15.15
CA PRO A 83 14.95 -17.67 15.17
C PRO A 83 14.11 -17.60 16.44
N LEU A 84 13.95 -18.73 17.14
CA LEU A 84 13.18 -18.83 18.39
C LEU A 84 14.01 -18.48 19.63
N ALA A 85 15.31 -18.27 19.49
CA ALA A 85 16.17 -17.83 20.58
C ALA A 85 15.98 -16.35 20.90
N ALA A 86 16.46 -15.95 22.08
CA ALA A 86 16.61 -14.54 22.43
C ALA A 86 17.62 -13.87 21.49
N GLY A 87 17.28 -12.66 21.06
CA GLY A 87 18.12 -11.81 20.24
C GLY A 87 18.12 -10.38 20.78
N LYS A 88 18.54 -9.44 19.95
CA LYS A 88 18.58 -8.03 20.33
C LYS A 88 17.18 -7.47 20.54
N PRO A 89 16.92 -6.85 21.71
CA PRO A 89 15.73 -6.06 21.95
C PRO A 89 15.51 -4.97 20.88
N PHE A 90 14.29 -4.85 20.39
CA PHE A 90 13.97 -3.92 19.30
C PHE A 90 12.71 -3.11 19.63
N ILE A 91 11.55 -3.52 19.12
CA ILE A 91 10.29 -2.83 19.40
C ILE A 91 9.58 -3.44 20.62
N HIS A 92 8.95 -2.57 21.41
CA HIS A 92 8.12 -2.99 22.54
C HIS A 92 6.88 -2.12 22.66
N ASN A 93 5.83 -2.48 21.93
CA ASN A 93 4.55 -1.74 21.89
C ASN A 93 3.35 -2.71 21.83
N PHE A 94 3.54 -3.91 22.39
CA PHE A 94 2.63 -5.01 22.26
C PHE A 94 1.35 -4.84 23.08
N LEU A 95 0.20 -4.99 22.42
CA LEU A 95 -1.11 -5.10 23.01
C LEU A 95 -1.85 -6.28 22.34
N PRO A 96 -2.15 -7.39 23.06
CA PRO A 96 -2.76 -8.60 22.50
C PRO A 96 -4.27 -8.42 22.25
N THR A 97 -4.63 -7.35 21.53
CA THR A 97 -6.01 -6.96 21.24
C THR A 97 -6.11 -6.53 19.79
N LEU A 98 -7.10 -7.08 19.08
CA LEU A 98 -7.41 -6.71 17.70
C LEU A 98 -8.28 -5.44 17.72
N GLY A 99 -7.75 -4.34 17.19
CA GLY A 99 -8.45 -3.05 17.15
C GLY A 99 -7.58 -1.94 16.54
N ASP A 100 -8.22 -0.97 15.90
CA ASP A 100 -7.58 0.22 15.35
C ASP A 100 -7.31 1.23 16.48
N MET A 101 -6.25 0.96 17.24
CA MET A 101 -5.81 1.81 18.34
C MET A 101 -4.50 2.50 17.96
N LEU A 102 -4.40 3.78 18.34
CA LEU A 102 -3.17 4.54 18.25
C LEU A 102 -2.12 3.89 19.16
N ARG A 103 -1.08 3.32 18.57
CA ARG A 103 0.04 2.70 19.30
C ARG A 103 1.31 3.44 18.92
N LEU A 104 2.01 4.04 19.87
CA LEU A 104 3.23 4.79 19.58
C LEU A 104 4.38 4.15 20.36
N ASN A 105 5.49 3.84 19.68
CA ASN A 105 6.72 3.50 20.39
C ASN A 105 7.35 4.78 20.95
N MET A 106 7.13 5.06 22.23
CA MET A 106 7.72 6.20 22.95
C MET A 106 8.98 5.83 23.73
N ALA A 107 9.44 4.58 23.64
CA ALA A 107 10.59 4.10 24.40
C ALA A 107 11.94 4.60 23.85
N VAL A 108 11.94 5.16 22.64
CA VAL A 108 13.13 5.68 21.96
C VAL A 108 12.93 7.15 21.57
N PRO A 109 13.98 7.98 21.61
CA PRO A 109 13.92 9.33 21.08
C PRO A 109 13.63 9.30 19.57
N PRO A 110 12.85 10.27 19.04
CA PRO A 110 12.63 10.39 17.61
C PRO A 110 13.92 10.75 16.89
N THR A 111 14.21 10.09 15.77
CA THR A 111 15.34 10.48 14.90
C THR A 111 15.01 11.78 14.18
N PRO A 112 15.78 12.87 14.39
CA PRO A 112 15.54 14.15 13.71
C PRO A 112 15.58 14.00 12.19
N ARG A 113 14.81 14.80 11.46
CA ARG A 113 14.71 14.69 9.99
C ARG A 113 15.97 15.12 9.25
N ASP A 114 16.77 15.96 9.89
CA ASP A 114 18.06 16.46 9.43
C ASP A 114 19.23 15.61 9.94
N ASP A 115 18.95 14.56 10.72
CA ASP A 115 19.95 13.60 11.16
C ASP A 115 20.44 12.75 9.97
N PRO A 116 21.76 12.52 9.82
CA PRO A 116 22.28 11.69 8.74
C PRO A 116 21.80 10.22 8.77
N ASP A 117 21.38 9.70 9.93
CA ASP A 117 20.82 8.35 10.07
C ASP A 117 19.30 8.31 9.84
N PHE A 118 18.66 9.44 9.55
CA PHE A 118 17.24 9.49 9.24
C PHE A 118 16.90 8.72 7.95
N SER A 119 15.84 7.93 7.99
CA SER A 119 15.33 7.21 6.82
C SER A 119 13.81 7.17 6.82
N SER A 120 13.18 7.40 5.66
CA SER A 120 11.72 7.27 5.47
C SER A 120 11.20 5.82 5.55
N LEU A 121 12.11 4.84 5.72
CA LEU A 121 11.78 3.43 5.91
C LEU A 121 11.46 3.07 7.39
N GLY A 122 11.61 4.02 8.32
CA GLY A 122 11.19 3.83 9.71
C GLY A 122 11.80 2.57 10.35
N LEU A 123 10.93 1.74 10.94
CA LEU A 123 11.31 0.48 11.60
C LEU A 123 12.03 -0.52 10.67
N VAL A 124 11.79 -0.48 9.35
CA VAL A 124 12.53 -1.35 8.42
C VAL A 124 14.00 -0.93 8.38
N GLN A 125 14.30 0.37 8.33
CA GLN A 125 15.68 0.84 8.40
C GLN A 125 16.31 0.50 9.74
N ALA A 126 15.58 0.68 10.84
CA ALA A 126 16.09 0.36 12.17
C ALA A 126 16.45 -1.13 12.30
N ALA A 127 15.64 -2.03 11.71
CA ALA A 127 15.95 -3.45 11.65
C ALA A 127 17.20 -3.73 10.80
N VAL A 128 17.32 -3.10 9.62
CA VAL A 128 18.51 -3.20 8.77
C VAL A 128 19.76 -2.77 9.54
N LEU A 129 19.75 -1.59 10.17
CA LEU A 129 20.86 -1.11 10.98
C LEU A 129 21.23 -2.09 12.11
N GLY A 130 20.24 -2.62 12.83
CA GLY A 130 20.46 -3.59 13.90
C GLY A 130 21.08 -4.91 13.44
N LEU A 131 21.02 -5.23 12.14
CA LEU A 131 21.57 -6.45 11.55
C LEU A 131 22.89 -6.21 10.80
N THR A 132 23.04 -5.07 10.14
CA THR A 132 24.15 -4.83 9.19
C THR A 132 25.16 -3.78 9.65
N ASP A 133 24.75 -2.83 10.50
CA ASP A 133 25.62 -1.74 10.93
C ASP A 133 26.44 -2.15 12.17
N THR A 134 27.77 -2.01 12.08
CA THR A 134 28.71 -2.34 13.16
C THR A 134 28.47 -1.59 14.47
N ARG A 135 27.75 -0.45 14.45
CA ARG A 135 27.36 0.26 15.67
C ARG A 135 26.32 -0.52 16.50
N PHE A 136 25.51 -1.33 15.82
CA PHE A 136 24.34 -1.96 16.42
C PHE A 136 24.36 -3.49 16.34
N ASN A 137 25.11 -4.12 15.44
CA ASN A 137 25.05 -5.57 15.22
C ASN A 137 26.11 -6.41 15.99
N GLN A 138 26.93 -5.78 16.84
CA GLN A 138 28.04 -6.48 17.50
C GLN A 138 27.63 -7.39 18.66
N ASN A 139 26.50 -7.12 19.31
CA ASN A 139 26.02 -7.86 20.47
C ASN A 139 24.48 -7.82 20.56
N ALA A 140 23.90 -8.50 21.54
CA ALA A 140 22.45 -8.54 21.75
C ALA A 140 21.94 -7.47 22.73
N ASP A 141 22.77 -6.51 23.15
CA ASP A 141 22.39 -5.52 24.16
C ASP A 141 21.32 -4.56 23.61
N LEU A 142 20.46 -4.09 24.52
CA LEU A 142 19.48 -3.04 24.19
C LEU A 142 20.20 -1.76 23.80
N GLN A 143 19.85 -1.22 22.64
CA GLN A 143 20.41 0.03 22.11
C GLN A 143 19.30 0.87 21.48
N PHE A 144 19.50 2.19 21.49
CA PHE A 144 18.67 3.10 20.71
C PHE A 144 19.16 3.14 19.27
N ILE A 145 18.50 2.39 18.39
CA ILE A 145 18.79 2.38 16.96
C ILE A 145 17.97 3.52 16.30
N PRO A 146 18.56 4.30 15.39
CA PRO A 146 17.83 5.32 14.64
C PRO A 146 16.59 4.75 13.93
N ASN A 147 15.53 5.54 13.83
CA ASN A 147 14.24 5.21 13.22
C ASN A 147 13.40 4.15 13.95
N MET A 148 13.76 3.82 15.20
CA MET A 148 12.92 2.99 16.07
C MET A 148 11.67 3.73 16.57
N ASP A 149 11.60 5.04 16.34
CA ASP A 149 10.44 5.88 16.65
C ASP A 149 9.32 5.69 15.64
N GLY A 150 8.07 5.76 16.12
CA GLY A 150 6.89 5.75 15.25
C GLY A 150 5.85 4.69 15.60
N PHE A 151 4.90 4.53 14.68
CA PHE A 151 3.82 3.54 14.80
C PHE A 151 4.36 2.11 14.61
N PRO A 152 3.70 1.07 15.18
CA PRO A 152 4.10 -0.34 15.06
C PRO A 152 4.41 -0.78 13.62
N ASN A 153 3.77 -0.16 12.63
CA ASN A 153 3.91 -0.41 11.21
C ASN A 153 4.99 0.44 10.52
N GLY A 154 5.88 1.08 11.27
CA GLY A 154 6.90 1.98 10.73
C GLY A 154 6.29 3.23 10.08
N ARG A 155 5.09 3.65 10.50
CA ARG A 155 4.50 4.88 10.00
C ARG A 155 4.93 6.06 10.87
N ARG A 156 5.40 7.09 10.21
CA ARG A 156 5.43 8.49 10.63
C ARG A 156 4.80 9.25 9.46
N LEU A 157 4.40 10.51 9.65
CA LEU A 157 3.79 11.31 8.58
C LEU A 157 4.69 11.41 7.33
N GLN A 158 5.99 11.20 7.51
CA GLN A 158 7.06 11.30 6.52
C GLN A 158 7.53 9.95 5.94
N ASP A 159 6.98 8.82 6.41
CA ASP A 159 7.47 7.51 6.00
C ASP A 159 6.84 7.05 4.69
N ASP A 160 7.61 6.30 3.90
CA ASP A 160 7.13 5.70 2.64
C ASP A 160 6.32 4.45 2.96
N VAL A 161 5.06 4.69 3.34
CA VAL A 161 4.12 3.64 3.75
C VAL A 161 3.98 2.55 2.68
N THR A 162 3.92 2.95 1.41
CA THR A 162 3.74 2.00 0.30
C THR A 162 4.91 1.03 0.23
N ARG A 163 6.14 1.55 0.30
CA ARG A 163 7.34 0.72 0.25
C ARG A 163 7.48 -0.14 1.50
N ILE A 164 7.25 0.40 2.70
CA ILE A 164 7.32 -0.35 3.95
C ILE A 164 6.34 -1.53 3.92
N GLU A 165 5.10 -1.30 3.51
CA GLU A 165 4.09 -2.37 3.43
C GLU A 165 4.47 -3.44 2.40
N LEU A 166 4.95 -3.03 1.22
CA LEU A 166 5.38 -3.97 0.19
C LEU A 166 6.61 -4.79 0.60
N GLN A 167 7.57 -4.18 1.29
CA GLN A 167 8.72 -4.87 1.85
C GLN A 167 8.31 -5.82 2.99
N ALA A 168 7.43 -5.36 3.89
CA ALA A 168 6.90 -6.19 4.97
C ALA A 168 6.17 -7.41 4.44
N VAL A 169 5.26 -7.25 3.48
CA VAL A 169 4.57 -8.37 2.80
C VAL A 169 5.55 -9.28 2.08
N SER A 170 6.67 -8.78 1.58
CA SER A 170 7.69 -9.65 0.97
C SER A 170 8.44 -10.49 2.02
N GLY A 171 8.52 -10.02 3.26
CA GLY A 171 9.07 -10.80 4.38
C GLY A 171 10.29 -10.19 5.03
N VAL A 172 10.53 -8.88 4.88
CA VAL A 172 11.65 -8.23 5.61
C VAL A 172 11.51 -8.37 7.13
N VAL A 173 10.29 -8.46 7.66
CA VAL A 173 10.04 -8.67 9.09
C VAL A 173 10.45 -10.07 9.54
N LEU A 174 10.13 -11.09 8.73
CA LEU A 174 10.56 -12.47 8.96
C LEU A 174 12.09 -12.56 8.93
N ALA A 175 12.72 -11.97 7.92
CA ALA A 175 14.18 -11.90 7.84
C ALA A 175 14.77 -11.18 9.07
N ALA A 176 14.18 -10.08 9.52
CA ALA A 176 14.67 -9.34 10.68
C ALA A 176 14.72 -10.17 11.96
N ILE A 177 13.80 -11.12 12.14
CA ILE A 177 13.76 -12.04 13.28
C ILE A 177 14.54 -13.34 13.06
N GLY A 178 15.21 -13.50 11.93
CA GLY A 178 16.08 -14.64 11.62
C GLY A 178 15.41 -15.74 10.79
N LEU A 179 14.19 -15.53 10.31
CA LEU A 179 13.55 -16.39 9.31
C LEU A 179 13.97 -15.91 7.93
N TRP A 180 15.11 -16.42 7.46
CA TRP A 180 15.77 -15.96 6.25
C TRP A 180 15.05 -16.38 4.95
N TYR A 181 15.38 -15.72 3.84
CA TYR A 181 14.79 -15.98 2.53
C TYR A 181 15.20 -17.36 1.97
N ASP A 182 14.40 -17.83 1.00
CA ASP A 182 14.49 -19.17 0.42
C ASP A 182 15.86 -19.49 -0.19
N ASP A 183 16.63 -18.47 -0.59
CA ASP A 183 17.97 -18.57 -1.17
C ASP A 183 19.10 -18.50 -0.14
N TYR A 184 18.78 -18.39 1.16
CA TYR A 184 19.78 -18.47 2.22
C TYR A 184 19.99 -19.91 2.67
N ASP A 185 21.24 -20.35 2.60
CA ASP A 185 21.70 -21.61 3.17
C ASP A 185 22.82 -21.34 4.18
N PRO A 186 22.64 -21.63 5.48
CA PRO A 186 23.66 -21.38 6.50
C PRO A 186 24.97 -22.16 6.28
N ALA A 187 24.96 -23.24 5.48
CA ALA A 187 26.15 -24.01 5.18
C ALA A 187 26.99 -23.42 4.03
N THR A 188 26.36 -22.66 3.12
CA THR A 188 27.02 -22.24 1.87
C THR A 188 26.95 -20.73 1.60
N SER A 189 25.94 -20.04 2.13
CA SER A 189 25.77 -18.60 1.94
C SER A 189 26.71 -17.81 2.86
N PRO A 190 27.45 -16.82 2.33
CA PRO A 190 28.37 -16.02 3.14
C PRO A 190 27.64 -15.03 4.07
N SER A 191 26.37 -14.76 3.82
CA SER A 191 25.55 -13.81 4.57
C SER A 191 24.06 -14.17 4.46
N PRO A 192 23.25 -13.91 5.51
CA PRO A 192 21.79 -13.99 5.44
C PRO A 192 21.16 -12.91 4.55
N VAL A 193 21.90 -11.86 4.18
CA VAL A 193 21.47 -10.85 3.21
C VAL A 193 21.77 -11.34 1.80
N THR A 194 20.95 -12.28 1.34
CA THR A 194 21.02 -12.87 0.01
C THR A 194 20.50 -11.92 -1.07
N GLU A 195 20.63 -12.30 -2.35
CA GLU A 195 20.14 -11.50 -3.47
C GLU A 195 18.63 -11.25 -3.40
N GLN A 196 17.83 -12.24 -2.98
CA GLN A 196 16.39 -12.03 -2.81
C GLN A 196 16.08 -11.00 -1.72
N LEU A 197 16.73 -11.09 -0.55
CA LEU A 197 16.53 -10.09 0.50
C LEU A 197 17.02 -8.71 0.04
N LEU A 198 18.16 -8.64 -0.65
CA LEU A 198 18.69 -7.39 -1.18
C LEU A 198 17.74 -6.74 -2.19
N ASN A 199 17.14 -7.51 -3.09
CA ASN A 199 16.13 -7.04 -4.05
C ASN A 199 14.91 -6.44 -3.35
N VAL A 200 14.48 -7.03 -2.24
CA VAL A 200 13.38 -6.49 -1.43
C VAL A 200 13.80 -5.22 -0.69
N LEU A 201 14.94 -5.21 -0.03
CA LEU A 201 15.45 -4.06 0.73
C LEU A 201 15.70 -2.83 -0.16
N THR A 202 16.13 -3.05 -1.41
CA THR A 202 16.42 -2.00 -2.39
C THR A 202 15.22 -1.66 -3.28
N TYR A 203 14.06 -2.30 -3.06
CA TYR A 203 12.85 -2.02 -3.81
C TYR A 203 12.37 -0.58 -3.61
N SER A 204 11.96 0.07 -4.71
CA SER A 204 11.34 1.39 -4.72
C SER A 204 9.95 1.32 -5.35
N ALA A 205 8.97 1.90 -4.65
CA ALA A 205 7.62 2.09 -5.18
C ALA A 205 7.54 3.24 -6.20
N GLY A 206 8.60 4.08 -6.29
CA GLY A 206 8.80 5.11 -7.32
C GLY A 206 8.83 6.53 -6.75
N PRO A 207 7.71 7.12 -6.31
CA PRO A 207 7.69 8.51 -5.84
C PRO A 207 8.42 8.67 -4.50
N GLU A 208 9.72 8.99 -4.55
CA GLU A 208 10.58 9.16 -3.36
C GLU A 208 10.61 10.59 -2.80
N LYS A 209 9.99 11.53 -3.52
CA LYS A 209 9.93 12.94 -3.12
C LYS A 209 8.66 13.57 -3.64
N ASN A 210 8.19 14.59 -2.92
CA ASN A 210 7.14 15.43 -3.44
C ASN A 210 7.64 16.17 -4.69
N ASP A 211 6.78 16.26 -5.69
CA ASP A 211 6.95 17.08 -6.90
C ASP A 211 6.97 18.58 -6.57
N VAL A 212 6.26 18.98 -5.52
CA VAL A 212 6.27 20.35 -4.97
C VAL A 212 6.59 20.34 -3.47
N PRO A 213 7.44 21.26 -2.98
CA PRO A 213 7.71 21.39 -1.54
C PRO A 213 6.43 21.61 -0.72
N LEU A 214 6.41 21.05 0.49
CA LEU A 214 5.39 21.40 1.48
C LEU A 214 5.48 22.89 1.83
N LYS A 215 4.34 23.53 2.06
CA LYS A 215 4.30 24.94 2.47
C LYS A 215 4.72 25.04 3.94
N SER A 216 5.35 26.14 4.33
CA SER A 216 5.67 26.44 5.74
C SER A 216 4.46 26.93 6.54
N VAL A 217 3.31 27.14 5.89
CA VAL A 217 2.07 27.64 6.49
C VAL A 217 0.87 26.79 6.08
N PHE A 218 -0.17 26.80 6.91
CA PHE A 218 -1.39 26.06 6.66
C PHE A 218 -2.13 26.56 5.40
N PRO A 219 -2.72 25.65 4.57
CA PRO A 219 -2.57 24.20 4.64
C PRO A 219 -1.19 23.81 4.11
N TYR A 220 -0.39 23.08 4.90
CA TYR A 220 1.02 22.74 4.65
C TYR A 220 1.28 21.95 3.34
N VAL A 221 0.25 21.71 2.54
CA VAL A 221 0.27 21.01 1.25
C VAL A 221 0.22 21.99 0.08
N ALA A 222 0.82 21.58 -1.04
CA ALA A 222 0.71 22.30 -2.31
C ALA A 222 -0.77 22.36 -2.77
N LEU A 223 -1.12 23.40 -3.54
CA LEU A 223 -2.39 23.36 -4.26
C LEU A 223 -2.34 22.23 -5.30
N PRO A 224 -3.49 21.60 -5.66
CA PRO A 224 -3.53 20.61 -6.71
C PRO A 224 -2.85 21.13 -7.97
N HIS A 225 -1.88 20.38 -8.47
CA HIS A 225 -1.10 20.73 -9.65
C HIS A 225 -0.86 19.47 -10.49
N ARG A 226 -0.48 19.66 -11.75
CA ARG A 226 -0.23 18.56 -12.68
C ARG A 226 1.14 17.95 -12.35
N GLY A 227 1.16 16.78 -11.70
CA GLY A 227 2.36 16.21 -11.08
C GLY A 227 3.39 15.55 -12.01
N TYR A 228 3.09 15.34 -13.29
CA TYR A 228 4.05 14.72 -14.24
C TYR A 228 3.81 15.17 -15.70
N ASP A 229 4.81 15.79 -16.31
CA ASP A 229 4.93 15.95 -17.77
C ASP A 229 5.68 14.75 -18.35
N TYR A 230 5.03 13.59 -18.39
CA TYR A 230 5.51 12.50 -19.23
C TYR A 230 4.97 12.70 -20.65
N ILE A 231 5.88 12.86 -21.62
CA ILE A 231 5.56 12.61 -23.03
C ILE A 231 5.60 11.09 -23.18
N LYS A 232 4.47 10.48 -23.51
CA LYS A 232 4.45 9.08 -23.94
C LYS A 232 5.33 8.94 -25.17
N GLN A 233 6.56 8.46 -25.01
CA GLN A 233 7.31 7.92 -26.12
C GLN A 233 6.59 6.64 -26.56
N ILE A 234 5.63 6.81 -27.47
CA ILE A 234 5.12 5.70 -28.24
C ILE A 234 6.26 5.34 -29.19
N ASN A 235 7.12 4.41 -28.77
CA ASN A 235 7.90 3.64 -29.72
C ASN A 235 6.88 2.83 -30.50
N VAL A 236 6.43 3.38 -31.64
CA VAL A 236 5.63 2.64 -32.61
C VAL A 236 6.56 1.56 -33.15
N VAL A 237 6.57 0.40 -32.50
CA VAL A 237 7.14 -0.81 -33.07
C VAL A 237 6.21 -1.16 -34.23
N THR A 238 6.60 -0.78 -35.44
CA THR A 238 5.94 -1.09 -36.73
C THR A 238 6.10 -2.57 -37.09
N SER A 239 5.86 -3.46 -36.14
CA SER A 239 5.85 -4.90 -36.36
C SER A 239 5.04 -5.63 -35.28
N ILE A 240 3.74 -5.36 -35.22
CA ILE A 240 2.78 -6.34 -34.69
C ILE A 240 1.84 -6.71 -35.82
N SER A 241 2.32 -7.64 -36.64
CA SER A 241 1.47 -8.53 -37.41
C SER A 241 0.52 -9.23 -36.43
N ASN A 242 -0.78 -9.08 -36.69
CA ASN A 242 -1.90 -9.91 -36.21
C ASN A 242 -1.52 -10.98 -35.18
N ARG A 243 -1.49 -10.62 -33.90
CA ARG A 243 -1.68 -11.57 -32.81
C ARG A 243 -2.89 -11.11 -32.03
N GLY A 244 -3.88 -12.00 -32.00
CA GLY A 244 -5.17 -11.79 -31.36
C GLY A 244 -5.03 -11.25 -29.95
N ASP A 245 -6.03 -10.43 -29.62
CA ASP A 245 -6.37 -9.92 -28.31
C ASP A 245 -6.39 -11.07 -27.28
N TYR A 246 -5.24 -11.31 -26.63
CA TYR A 246 -5.13 -12.10 -25.41
C TYR A 246 -4.82 -11.16 -24.25
N GLY A 247 -5.71 -10.17 -24.03
CA GLY A 247 -5.89 -9.62 -22.69
C GLY A 247 -6.51 -10.71 -21.80
N LEU A 248 -6.07 -10.83 -20.55
CA LEU A 248 -6.47 -11.86 -19.58
C LEU A 248 -7.98 -11.87 -19.21
N GLY A 249 -8.87 -11.21 -19.95
CA GLY A 249 -10.31 -11.23 -19.70
C GLY A 249 -10.76 -10.58 -18.39
N ILE A 250 -9.84 -10.03 -17.60
CA ILE A 250 -10.11 -9.35 -16.32
C ILE A 250 -10.18 -7.83 -16.56
N GLY A 251 -11.15 -7.41 -17.36
CA GLY A 251 -11.61 -6.02 -17.34
C GLY A 251 -12.61 -5.86 -16.20
N ALA A 252 -12.51 -4.78 -15.43
CA ALA A 252 -13.64 -4.33 -14.60
C ALA A 252 -14.92 -4.31 -15.48
N PRO A 253 -16.11 -4.62 -14.93
CA PRO A 253 -17.33 -4.63 -15.73
C PRO A 253 -17.46 -3.31 -16.51
N LYS A 254 -17.60 -3.43 -17.83
CA LYS A 254 -17.70 -2.31 -18.77
C LYS A 254 -19.07 -1.65 -18.62
N THR A 255 -19.20 -0.77 -17.63
CA THR A 255 -20.45 -0.06 -17.26
C THR A 255 -20.38 1.40 -17.69
N LEU A 256 -21.50 1.99 -18.14
CA LEU A 256 -21.72 3.41 -18.41
C LEU A 256 -20.92 4.29 -17.46
N LYS A 257 -20.15 5.24 -17.99
CA LYS A 257 -19.32 6.14 -17.20
C LYS A 257 -19.66 7.59 -17.51
N LEU A 258 -19.93 8.38 -16.48
CA LEU A 258 -20.18 9.82 -16.55
C LEU A 258 -19.02 10.53 -15.87
N HIS A 259 -18.30 11.36 -16.62
CA HIS A 259 -17.15 12.09 -16.14
C HIS A 259 -17.57 13.41 -15.48
N PRO A 260 -16.78 13.94 -14.53
CA PRO A 260 -16.98 15.30 -14.03
C PRO A 260 -17.03 16.29 -15.19
N ASN A 261 -17.95 17.24 -15.13
CA ASN A 261 -18.05 18.29 -16.13
C ASN A 261 -16.87 19.26 -16.03
N TYR A 262 -16.42 19.81 -17.16
CA TYR A 262 -15.35 20.80 -17.18
C TYR A 262 -15.72 22.02 -18.04
N PRO A 263 -15.57 23.25 -17.51
CA PRO A 263 -15.20 23.58 -16.13
C PRO A 263 -16.30 23.26 -15.10
N ASN A 264 -15.96 23.18 -13.81
CA ASN A 264 -16.90 23.13 -12.66
C ASN A 264 -16.22 23.74 -11.41
N PRO A 265 -16.70 24.88 -10.86
CA PRO A 265 -17.84 25.67 -11.31
C PRO A 265 -17.66 26.23 -12.73
N PHE A 266 -18.76 26.54 -13.41
CA PHE A 266 -18.73 27.02 -14.80
C PHE A 266 -19.53 28.31 -15.00
N ASN A 267 -19.11 29.09 -15.99
CA ASN A 267 -19.79 30.30 -16.45
C ASN A 267 -19.43 30.57 -17.93
N PRO A 268 -20.38 30.69 -18.88
CA PRO A 268 -21.77 30.24 -18.84
C PRO A 268 -21.94 28.82 -19.42
N VAL A 269 -20.87 28.14 -19.81
CA VAL A 269 -20.91 26.84 -20.51
C VAL A 269 -20.00 25.81 -19.84
N THR A 270 -20.42 24.55 -19.83
CA THR A 270 -19.61 23.41 -19.39
C THR A 270 -19.73 22.26 -20.37
N ARG A 271 -18.72 21.39 -20.42
CA ARG A 271 -18.72 20.15 -21.20
C ARG A 271 -18.98 18.97 -20.27
N ILE A 272 -19.87 18.10 -20.68
CA ILE A 272 -20.22 16.85 -20.01
C ILE A 272 -19.79 15.71 -20.92
N GLU A 273 -18.94 14.84 -20.41
CA GLU A 273 -18.40 13.70 -21.14
C GLU A 273 -18.94 12.40 -20.52
N TYR A 274 -19.39 11.49 -21.37
CA TYR A 274 -19.85 10.17 -20.95
C TYR A 274 -19.40 9.08 -21.94
N GLU A 275 -19.17 7.87 -21.43
CA GLU A 275 -18.71 6.72 -22.18
C GLU A 275 -19.78 5.63 -22.22
N VAL A 276 -20.16 5.23 -23.43
CA VAL A 276 -21.15 4.19 -23.71
C VAL A 276 -20.41 2.93 -24.12
N PHE A 277 -20.57 1.83 -23.38
CA PHE A 277 -19.82 0.59 -23.65
C PHE A 277 -20.52 -0.33 -24.65
N LYS A 278 -21.84 -0.22 -24.77
CA LYS A 278 -22.66 -0.96 -25.73
C LYS A 278 -23.63 0.01 -26.40
N ALA A 279 -23.67 -0.02 -27.73
CA ALA A 279 -24.60 0.80 -28.49
C ALA A 279 -26.03 0.60 -27.99
N GLY A 280 -26.76 1.71 -27.81
CA GLY A 280 -28.08 1.69 -27.20
C GLY A 280 -28.67 3.08 -27.01
N HIS A 281 -29.89 3.13 -26.50
CA HIS A 281 -30.58 4.39 -26.23
C HIS A 281 -30.04 5.03 -24.96
N VAL A 282 -29.60 6.29 -25.05
CA VAL A 282 -29.03 7.06 -23.95
C VAL A 282 -29.83 8.33 -23.73
N THR A 283 -30.15 8.62 -22.47
CA THR A 283 -30.74 9.89 -22.05
C THR A 283 -29.79 10.64 -21.12
N LEU A 284 -29.49 11.90 -21.45
CA LEU A 284 -28.71 12.82 -20.61
C LEU A 284 -29.59 14.02 -20.26
N GLU A 285 -29.93 14.16 -18.98
CA GLU A 285 -30.87 15.15 -18.47
C GLU A 285 -30.24 15.98 -17.35
N ILE A 286 -30.67 17.24 -17.21
CA ILE A 286 -30.25 18.14 -16.13
C ILE A 286 -31.41 18.40 -15.18
N PHE A 287 -31.15 18.34 -13.88
CA PHE A 287 -32.11 18.55 -12.79
C PHE A 287 -31.68 19.71 -11.88
N ASP A 288 -32.64 20.40 -11.28
CA ASP A 288 -32.40 21.32 -10.16
C ASP A 288 -32.37 20.57 -8.81
N THR A 289 -32.12 21.29 -7.71
CA THR A 289 -32.01 20.72 -6.36
C THR A 289 -33.30 20.09 -5.83
N VAL A 290 -34.45 20.40 -6.43
CA VAL A 290 -35.76 19.83 -6.06
C VAL A 290 -36.09 18.62 -6.96
N GLY A 291 -35.18 18.23 -7.85
CA GLY A 291 -35.37 17.09 -8.75
C GLY A 291 -36.24 17.39 -9.96
N ARG A 292 -36.52 18.66 -10.26
CA ARG A 292 -37.24 19.05 -11.49
C ARG A 292 -36.26 19.06 -12.65
N ARG A 293 -36.62 18.38 -13.74
CA ARG A 293 -35.85 18.40 -14.99
C ARG A 293 -35.87 19.79 -15.61
N VAL A 294 -34.70 20.38 -15.81
CA VAL A 294 -34.51 21.73 -16.37
C VAL A 294 -34.00 21.74 -17.81
N ALA A 295 -33.42 20.62 -18.28
CA ALA A 295 -33.02 20.43 -19.67
C ALA A 295 -32.87 18.92 -20.00
N THR A 296 -33.03 18.57 -21.27
CA THR A 296 -32.61 17.29 -21.84
C THR A 296 -31.56 17.59 -22.90
N LEU A 297 -30.37 17.03 -22.75
CA LEU A 297 -29.22 17.28 -23.62
C LEU A 297 -29.04 16.19 -24.67
N VAL A 298 -29.39 14.94 -24.33
CA VAL A 298 -29.37 13.79 -25.22
C VAL A 298 -30.59 12.95 -24.92
N ASP A 299 -31.27 12.47 -25.97
CA ASP A 299 -32.35 11.50 -25.89
C ASP A 299 -32.38 10.75 -27.24
N GLY A 300 -31.64 9.64 -27.32
CA GLY A 300 -31.54 8.92 -28.58
C GLY A 300 -30.50 7.78 -28.60
N PRO A 301 -30.41 7.05 -29.73
CA PRO A 301 -29.41 6.00 -29.92
C PRO A 301 -28.00 6.59 -29.95
N GLN A 302 -27.09 5.96 -29.22
CA GLN A 302 -25.66 6.28 -29.20
C GLN A 302 -24.86 5.02 -29.51
N GLU A 303 -23.82 5.18 -30.32
CA GLU A 303 -22.83 4.12 -30.57
C GLU A 303 -21.93 3.92 -29.34
N ALA A 304 -21.28 2.76 -29.27
CA ALA A 304 -20.26 2.53 -28.25
C ALA A 304 -19.08 3.50 -28.46
N GLY A 305 -18.64 4.18 -27.40
CA GLY A 305 -17.58 5.17 -27.45
C GLY A 305 -17.76 6.33 -26.46
N VAL A 306 -16.88 7.32 -26.59
CA VAL A 306 -16.88 8.54 -25.78
C VAL A 306 -17.70 9.62 -26.47
N HIS A 307 -18.60 10.24 -25.72
CA HIS A 307 -19.52 11.28 -26.19
C HIS A 307 -19.36 12.54 -25.35
N VAL A 308 -19.32 13.69 -26.01
CA VAL A 308 -19.14 15.00 -25.36
C VAL A 308 -20.28 15.92 -25.75
N VAL A 309 -20.96 16.48 -24.74
CA VAL A 309 -22.07 17.39 -24.93
C VAL A 309 -21.83 18.67 -24.12
N SER A 310 -22.09 19.82 -24.74
CA SER A 310 -21.97 21.11 -24.06
C SER A 310 -23.31 21.55 -23.50
N TRP A 311 -23.33 22.02 -22.26
CA TRP A 311 -24.51 22.61 -21.64
C TRP A 311 -24.31 24.10 -21.38
N ARG A 312 -25.25 24.91 -21.89
CA ARG A 312 -25.35 26.35 -21.62
C ARG A 312 -26.73 26.65 -21.00
N PRO A 313 -26.83 26.83 -19.67
CA PRO A 313 -28.08 27.15 -18.98
C PRO A 313 -28.62 28.54 -19.36
N GLN A 314 -29.50 28.60 -20.37
CA GLN A 314 -30.19 29.83 -20.75
C GLN A 314 -31.22 30.23 -19.67
N GLY A 315 -31.10 31.44 -19.12
CA GLY A 315 -32.07 31.98 -18.16
C GLY A 315 -32.15 31.29 -16.80
N ARG A 316 -31.17 30.45 -16.42
CA ARG A 316 -31.16 29.77 -15.12
C ARG A 316 -30.41 30.57 -14.05
N ALA A 317 -30.74 30.34 -12.78
CA ALA A 317 -30.11 31.00 -11.63
C ALA A 317 -28.77 30.32 -11.29
N THR A 318 -27.83 31.10 -10.76
CA THR A 318 -26.61 30.60 -10.10
C THR A 318 -27.00 29.56 -9.05
N GLY A 319 -26.29 28.44 -8.99
CA GLY A 319 -26.61 27.37 -8.05
C GLY A 319 -26.15 25.99 -8.50
N VAL A 320 -26.65 24.98 -7.78
CA VAL A 320 -26.32 23.57 -8.00
C VAL A 320 -27.36 22.92 -8.91
N TYR A 321 -26.88 22.14 -9.87
CA TYR A 321 -27.66 21.30 -10.77
C TYR A 321 -27.08 19.89 -10.79
N PHE A 322 -27.84 18.93 -11.32
CA PHE A 322 -27.40 17.54 -11.45
C PHE A 322 -27.57 17.08 -12.88
N ALA A 323 -26.49 16.61 -13.52
CA ALA A 323 -26.57 15.90 -14.79
C ALA A 323 -26.72 14.41 -14.52
N ARG A 324 -27.73 13.78 -15.12
CA ARG A 324 -27.99 12.34 -15.02
C ARG A 324 -27.96 11.72 -16.40
N VAL A 325 -27.12 10.70 -16.58
CA VAL A 325 -27.08 9.88 -17.79
C VAL A 325 -27.70 8.52 -17.50
N THR A 326 -28.54 8.01 -18.40
CA THR A 326 -29.13 6.68 -18.31
C THR A 326 -28.94 5.91 -19.61
N ALA A 327 -28.48 4.67 -19.53
CA ALA A 327 -28.37 3.74 -20.64
C ALA A 327 -28.89 2.36 -20.20
N GLY A 328 -30.06 1.94 -20.69
CA GLY A 328 -30.69 0.69 -20.24
C GLY A 328 -31.04 0.71 -18.74
N ARG A 329 -30.38 -0.13 -17.94
CA ARG A 329 -30.55 -0.21 -16.47
C ARG A 329 -29.51 0.58 -15.68
N GLU A 330 -28.55 1.19 -16.36
CA GLU A 330 -27.45 1.90 -15.72
C GLU A 330 -27.76 3.40 -15.69
N THR A 331 -27.61 4.01 -14.52
CA THR A 331 -27.81 5.44 -14.30
C THR A 331 -26.63 6.00 -13.51
N GLN A 332 -26.05 7.11 -13.98
CA GLN A 332 -25.03 7.86 -13.25
C GLN A 332 -25.41 9.32 -13.14
N THR A 333 -24.98 10.00 -12.08
CA THR A 333 -25.29 11.40 -11.83
C THR A 333 -24.06 12.16 -11.33
N ILE A 334 -23.87 13.38 -11.83
CA ILE A 334 -22.81 14.31 -11.38
C ILE A 334 -23.41 15.65 -10.97
N LYS A 335 -22.74 16.33 -10.03
CA LYS A 335 -23.10 17.68 -9.57
C LYS A 335 -22.44 18.74 -10.45
N LEU A 336 -23.24 19.69 -10.92
CA LEU A 336 -22.81 20.86 -11.69
C LEU A 336 -22.99 22.13 -10.85
N THR A 337 -22.02 23.04 -10.86
CA THR A 337 -22.12 24.33 -10.14
C THR A 337 -22.06 25.47 -11.15
N LEU A 338 -23.18 26.15 -11.37
CA LEU A 338 -23.26 27.33 -12.24
C LEU A 338 -22.92 28.59 -11.43
N LEU A 339 -21.94 29.35 -11.89
CA LEU A 339 -21.65 30.71 -11.42
C LEU A 339 -22.06 31.72 -12.49
N LYS A 340 -22.59 32.88 -12.06
CA LYS A 340 -22.73 34.05 -12.91
C LYS A 340 -21.69 35.08 -12.51
#